data_AF-A0A8S3X2Z0-F1
#
_entry.id   AF-A0A8S3X2Z0-F1
#
_cell.length_a   1.000
_cell.length_b   1.000
_cell.length_c   1.000
_cell.angle_alpha   90.00
_cell.angle_beta   90.00
_cell.angle_gamma   90.00
#
_symmetry.space_group_name_H-M   'P 1'
#
loop_
_entity.id
_entity.type
_entity.pdbx_description
1 polymer ?
#
loop_
_entity_poly.entity_id
_entity_poly.type
_entity_poly.pdbx_seq_one_letter_code
_entity_poly.pdbx_strand_id
1 'polypeptide(L)'
;MLVTYLEASRDLCETDSILFGAALAVGRIIGAKLSTAGRATGQSSAIPAWRIRIEERIARARALIGRLICFRSGNTRPRIVRTVRMAFAGTNVSLSQPDITQKLTERIDDLKQRIAAWGKRIRRYTERLTRFNQNRLFQSDQKRLYKPLERPIVSGTGPAPNQADTVAFWRSLWSEPVNHNEGPWTEVVASQCAGITPMDPVIITPDDVAEAVRRAPNWKSPGLDGLHHYWLKGFMVCHAVLARQFQ
;
A
#
# COMPACT_ATOMS: atom_id res chain seq x y z
N MET A 1 18.37 30.03 -2.85
CA MET A 1 17.04 29.99 -3.48
C MET A 1 16.00 29.35 -2.59
N LEU A 2 16.14 28.08 -2.13
CA LEU A 2 15.12 27.47 -1.26
C LEU A 2 14.89 28.26 0.05
N VAL A 3 15.97 28.72 0.69
CA VAL A 3 15.93 29.49 1.94
C VAL A 3 15.09 30.77 1.81
N THR A 4 15.31 31.54 0.74
CA THR A 4 14.60 32.80 0.49
C THR A 4 13.09 32.58 0.26
N TYR A 5 12.71 31.47 -0.37
CA TYR A 5 11.29 31.13 -0.53
C TYR A 5 10.67 30.66 0.78
N LEU A 6 11.40 29.87 1.59
CA LEU A 6 10.92 29.39 2.89
C LEU A 6 10.75 30.52 3.91
N GLU A 7 11.65 31.52 3.91
CA GLU A 7 11.54 32.68 4.81
C GLU A 7 10.32 33.54 4.49
N ALA A 8 9.94 33.64 3.21
CA ALA A 8 8.77 34.36 2.73
C ALA A 8 7.44 33.61 2.93
N SER A 9 7.48 32.33 3.32
CA SER A 9 6.30 31.50 3.52
C SER A 9 5.48 31.98 4.72
N ARG A 10 4.17 32.17 4.52
CA ARG A 10 3.25 32.68 5.54
C ARG A 10 2.57 31.58 6.32
N ASP A 11 2.21 30.49 5.67
CA ASP A 11 1.46 29.38 6.25
C ASP A 11 2.10 28.01 5.94
N LEU A 12 1.57 26.97 6.58
CA LEU A 12 2.09 25.61 6.43
C LEU A 12 1.88 25.07 5.00
N CYS A 13 0.80 25.49 4.33
CA CYS A 13 0.44 25.05 2.98
C CYS A 13 1.43 25.59 1.92
N GLU A 14 1.84 26.85 2.04
CA GLU A 14 2.86 27.48 1.21
C GLU A 14 4.22 26.81 1.44
N THR A 15 4.59 26.58 2.70
CA THR A 15 5.84 25.88 3.05
C THR A 15 5.88 24.49 2.42
N ASP A 16 4.79 23.73 2.52
CA ASP A 16 4.68 22.41 1.92
C ASP A 16 4.84 22.44 0.39
N SER A 17 4.13 23.36 -0.27
CA SER A 17 4.23 23.55 -1.73
C SER A 17 5.65 23.88 -2.18
N ILE A 18 6.36 24.73 -1.43
CA ILE A 18 7.76 25.10 -1.69
C ILE A 18 8.67 23.87 -1.52
N LEU A 19 8.50 23.09 -0.46
CA LEU A 19 9.30 21.88 -0.21
C LEU A 19 9.04 20.80 -1.25
N PHE A 20 7.79 20.60 -1.66
CA PHE A 20 7.43 19.70 -2.73
C PHE A 20 8.05 20.13 -4.07
N GLY A 21 7.97 21.41 -4.40
CA GLY A 21 8.63 21.99 -5.58
C GLY A 21 10.15 21.78 -5.57
N ALA A 22 10.79 21.97 -4.41
CA ALA A 22 12.21 21.72 -4.23
C ALA A 22 12.58 20.25 -4.42
N ALA A 23 11.80 19.33 -3.84
CA ALA A 23 11.97 17.89 -4.02
C ALA A 23 11.85 17.48 -5.49
N LEU A 24 10.87 18.03 -6.22
CA LEU A 24 10.72 17.81 -7.66
C LEU A 24 11.89 18.34 -8.46
N ALA A 25 12.40 19.53 -8.14
CA ALA A 25 13.56 20.11 -8.81
C ALA A 25 14.81 19.24 -8.61
N VAL A 26 15.09 18.81 -7.38
CA VAL A 26 16.20 17.90 -7.06
C VAL A 26 16.04 16.58 -7.80
N GLY A 27 14.85 15.99 -7.79
CA GLY A 27 14.59 14.73 -8.51
C GLY A 27 14.78 14.86 -10.02
N ARG A 28 14.42 16.00 -10.62
CA ARG A 28 14.69 16.29 -12.05
C ARG A 28 16.18 16.42 -12.35
N ILE A 29 16.95 17.10 -11.50
CA ILE A 29 18.40 17.26 -11.65
C ILE A 29 19.11 15.90 -11.58
N ILE A 30 18.67 15.04 -10.67
CA ILE A 30 19.23 13.67 -10.49
C ILE A 30 18.78 12.72 -11.62
N GLY A 31 17.86 13.15 -12.50
CA GLY A 31 17.33 12.30 -13.58
C GLY A 31 16.35 11.23 -13.08
N ALA A 32 15.81 11.39 -11.86
CA ALA A 32 14.76 10.52 -11.37
C ALA A 32 13.49 10.74 -12.20
N LYS A 33 12.94 9.65 -12.77
CA LYS A 33 11.64 9.68 -13.47
C LYS A 33 10.53 9.89 -12.45
N LEU A 34 10.30 11.14 -12.06
CA LEU A 34 9.10 11.56 -11.36
C LEU A 34 7.95 11.44 -12.35
N SER A 35 7.24 10.31 -12.28
CA SER A 35 6.08 10.03 -13.12
C SER A 35 5.02 11.10 -12.85
N THR A 36 4.95 12.13 -13.70
CA THR A 36 3.77 12.99 -13.79
C THR A 36 2.59 12.10 -14.12
N ALA A 37 1.63 12.01 -13.20
CA ALA A 37 0.41 11.25 -13.36
C ALA A 37 -0.32 11.73 -14.62
N GLY A 38 -0.15 11.03 -15.73
CA GLY A 38 -0.68 11.55 -16.99
C GLY A 38 -0.19 10.88 -18.28
N ARG A 39 0.15 9.59 -18.27
CA ARG A 39 0.16 8.81 -19.52
C ARG A 39 -0.42 7.43 -19.27
N ALA A 40 -1.74 7.34 -19.38
CA ALA A 40 -2.45 6.08 -19.50
C ALA A 40 -2.15 5.49 -20.89
N THR A 41 -0.99 4.83 -21.02
CA THR A 41 -0.81 3.90 -22.14
C THR A 41 -1.77 2.74 -21.89
N GLY A 42 -2.80 2.62 -22.72
CA GLY A 42 -3.77 1.53 -22.67
C GLY A 42 -3.03 0.19 -22.72
N GLN A 43 -2.96 -0.50 -21.59
CA GLN A 43 -2.45 -1.85 -21.55
C GLN A 43 -3.63 -2.78 -21.83
N SER A 44 -3.50 -3.58 -22.90
CA SER A 44 -4.46 -4.62 -23.20
C SER A 44 -4.57 -5.60 -22.02
N SER A 45 -5.74 -6.21 -21.89
CA SER A 45 -6.13 -7.19 -20.85
C SER A 45 -5.33 -8.50 -20.88
N ALA A 46 -4.18 -8.53 -21.55
CA ALA A 46 -3.36 -9.71 -21.69
C ALA A 46 -2.82 -10.17 -20.33
N ILE A 47 -2.99 -11.46 -20.05
CA ILE A 47 -2.43 -12.10 -18.87
C ILE A 47 -0.91 -11.85 -18.84
N PRO A 48 -0.35 -11.33 -17.73
CA PRO A 48 1.07 -11.03 -17.68
C PRO A 48 1.93 -12.27 -17.93
N ALA A 49 3.00 -12.13 -18.71
CA ALA A 49 3.90 -13.25 -19.05
C ALA A 49 4.51 -13.97 -17.82
N TRP A 50 4.65 -13.27 -16.68
CA TRP A 50 5.09 -13.93 -15.44
C TRP A 50 4.05 -14.92 -14.91
N ARG A 51 2.75 -14.64 -15.09
CA ARG A 51 1.65 -15.48 -14.57
C ARG A 51 1.58 -16.77 -15.37
N ILE A 52 1.61 -16.67 -16.70
CA ILE A 52 1.64 -17.82 -17.63
C ILE A 52 2.80 -18.76 -17.27
N ARG A 53 4.01 -18.22 -17.11
CA ARG A 53 5.20 -19.02 -16.76
C ARG A 53 5.06 -19.78 -15.45
N ILE A 54 4.42 -19.20 -14.44
CA ILE A 54 4.23 -19.88 -13.14
C ILE A 54 3.11 -20.93 -13.24
N GLU A 55 2.01 -20.61 -13.94
CA GLU A 55 0.92 -21.55 -14.18
C GLU A 55 1.39 -22.79 -14.95
N GLU A 56 2.23 -22.61 -15.97
CA GLU A 56 2.86 -23.72 -16.68
C GLU A 56 3.76 -24.58 -15.78
N ARG A 57 4.54 -23.96 -14.88
CA ARG A 57 5.37 -24.71 -13.91
C ARG A 57 4.50 -25.56 -12.99
N ILE A 58 3.38 -25.00 -12.52
CA ILE A 58 2.40 -25.73 -11.72
C ILE A 58 1.80 -26.89 -12.53
N ALA A 59 1.42 -26.66 -13.78
CA ALA A 59 0.86 -27.70 -14.65
C ALA A 59 1.85 -28.85 -14.89
N ARG A 60 3.11 -28.54 -15.22
CA ARG A 60 4.18 -29.54 -15.38
C ARG A 60 4.43 -30.34 -14.10
N ALA A 61 4.45 -29.68 -12.94
CA ALA A 61 4.62 -30.36 -11.65
C ALA A 61 3.44 -31.27 -11.31
N ARG A 62 2.18 -30.85 -11.55
CA ARG A 62 0.99 -31.69 -11.38
C ARG A 62 1.04 -32.93 -12.29
N ALA A 63 1.42 -32.75 -13.55
CA ALA A 63 1.56 -33.85 -14.49
C ALA A 63 2.68 -34.83 -14.10
N LEU A 64 3.74 -34.35 -13.43
CA LEU A 64 4.79 -35.20 -12.89
C LEU A 64 4.32 -35.96 -11.65
N ILE A 65 3.64 -35.29 -10.70
CA ILE A 65 3.03 -35.93 -9.52
C ILE A 65 2.12 -37.08 -9.95
N GLY A 66 1.22 -36.86 -10.93
CA GLY A 66 0.34 -37.92 -11.43
C GLY A 66 1.11 -39.13 -11.96
N ARG A 67 2.22 -38.91 -12.68
CA ARG A 67 3.08 -39.99 -13.18
C ARG A 67 3.83 -40.73 -12.07
N LEU A 68 4.31 -40.02 -11.04
CA LEU A 68 4.94 -40.63 -9.87
C LEU A 68 3.95 -41.48 -9.07
N ILE A 69 2.71 -41.01 -8.90
CA ILE A 69 1.63 -41.76 -8.25
C ILE A 69 1.30 -43.02 -9.05
N CYS A 70 1.12 -42.93 -10.37
CA CYS A 70 0.86 -44.11 -11.20
C CYS A 70 1.97 -45.16 -11.10
N PHE A 71 3.24 -44.74 -11.08
CA PHE A 71 4.37 -45.66 -10.90
C PHE A 71 4.35 -46.31 -9.51
N ARG A 72 4.08 -45.53 -8.45
CA ARG A 72 3.93 -46.05 -7.07
C ARG A 72 2.80 -47.06 -6.95
N SER A 73 1.72 -46.91 -7.72
CA SER A 73 0.61 -47.87 -7.79
C SER A 73 0.93 -49.16 -8.58
N GLY A 74 2.16 -49.34 -9.07
CA GLY A 74 2.60 -50.55 -9.78
C GLY A 74 2.58 -50.45 -11.31
N ASN A 75 2.34 -49.27 -11.89
CA ASN A 75 2.33 -49.12 -13.35
C ASN A 75 3.75 -49.01 -13.93
N THR A 76 4.18 -50.05 -14.64
CA THR A 76 5.53 -50.18 -15.21
C THR A 76 5.63 -49.89 -16.71
N ARG A 77 4.62 -49.23 -17.31
CA ARG A 77 4.66 -48.86 -18.73
C ARG A 77 5.95 -48.07 -19.05
N PRO A 78 6.66 -48.37 -20.17
CA PRO A 78 7.97 -47.77 -20.48
C PRO A 78 7.99 -46.23 -20.46
N ARG A 79 6.89 -45.58 -20.90
CA ARG A 79 6.74 -44.12 -20.89
C ARG A 79 6.76 -43.52 -19.47
N ILE A 80 6.12 -44.21 -18.51
CA ILE A 80 6.07 -43.78 -17.12
C ILE A 80 7.45 -43.98 -16.50
N VAL A 81 8.04 -45.17 -16.65
CA VAL A 81 9.40 -45.49 -16.16
C VAL A 81 10.44 -44.48 -16.68
N ARG A 82 10.39 -44.13 -17.97
CA ARG A 82 11.27 -43.11 -18.55
C ARG A 82 11.07 -41.73 -17.91
N THR A 83 9.82 -41.33 -17.66
CA THR A 83 9.53 -40.05 -16.99
C THR A 83 10.04 -40.05 -15.55
N VAL A 84 9.83 -41.14 -14.80
CA VAL A 84 10.31 -41.27 -13.42
C VAL A 84 11.84 -41.23 -13.38
N ARG A 85 12.52 -41.96 -14.27
CA ARG A 85 13.99 -41.92 -14.39
C ARG A 85 14.50 -40.51 -14.68
N MET A 86 13.83 -39.76 -15.56
CA MET A 86 14.16 -38.35 -15.82
C MET A 86 13.89 -37.44 -14.61
N ALA A 87 12.87 -37.73 -13.81
CA ALA A 87 12.52 -36.96 -12.62
C ALA A 87 13.59 -37.03 -11.51
N PHE A 88 14.36 -38.13 -11.51
CA PHE A 88 15.51 -38.42 -10.66
C PHE A 88 16.85 -38.33 -11.41
N ALA A 89 16.87 -37.80 -12.64
CA ALA A 89 18.12 -37.63 -13.37
C ALA A 89 19.05 -36.67 -12.60
N GLY A 90 20.30 -37.09 -12.40
CA GLY A 90 21.28 -36.35 -11.59
C GLY A 90 21.15 -36.56 -10.08
N THR A 91 20.25 -37.44 -9.63
CA THR A 91 20.24 -37.93 -8.23
C THR A 91 20.73 -39.38 -8.19
N ASN A 92 21.40 -39.80 -7.10
CA ASN A 92 21.92 -41.16 -6.91
C ASN A 92 20.82 -42.20 -6.60
N VAL A 93 19.64 -42.03 -7.19
CA VAL A 93 18.45 -42.84 -6.93
C VAL A 93 18.25 -43.82 -8.09
N SER A 94 18.38 -45.11 -7.80
CA SER A 94 18.03 -46.17 -8.74
C SER A 94 16.63 -46.70 -8.47
N LEU A 95 15.87 -46.96 -9.54
CA LEU A 95 14.50 -47.48 -9.44
C LEU A 95 14.43 -48.90 -8.85
N SER A 96 15.56 -49.61 -8.81
CA SER A 96 15.68 -50.96 -8.26
C SER A 96 16.01 -50.98 -6.76
N GLN A 97 16.21 -49.82 -6.13
CA GLN A 97 16.50 -49.76 -4.70
C GLN A 97 15.26 -50.09 -3.87
N PRO A 98 15.42 -50.76 -2.71
CA PRO A 98 14.30 -51.11 -1.83
C PRO A 98 13.58 -49.89 -1.25
N ASP A 99 14.28 -48.74 -1.14
CA ASP A 99 13.77 -47.49 -0.58
C ASP A 99 13.07 -46.57 -1.60
N ILE A 100 12.87 -47.04 -2.84
CA ILE A 100 12.31 -46.20 -3.92
C ILE A 100 10.93 -45.63 -3.59
N THR A 101 10.10 -46.38 -2.86
CA THR A 101 8.74 -45.93 -2.46
C THR A 101 8.79 -44.72 -1.53
N GLN A 102 9.77 -44.67 -0.63
CA GLN A 102 9.98 -43.52 0.26
C GLN A 102 10.46 -42.32 -0.55
N LYS A 103 11.47 -42.50 -1.40
CA LYS A 103 12.02 -41.43 -2.26
C LYS A 103 10.98 -40.86 -3.23
N LEU A 104 10.07 -41.69 -3.73
CA LEU A 104 8.92 -41.24 -4.54
C LEU A 104 7.98 -40.36 -3.73
N THR A 105 7.72 -40.70 -2.47
CA THR A 105 6.85 -39.94 -1.58
C THR A 105 7.46 -38.58 -1.26
N GLU A 106 8.73 -38.55 -0.88
CA GLU A 106 9.49 -37.31 -0.66
C GLU A 106 9.46 -36.41 -1.90
N ARG A 107 9.69 -36.98 -3.09
CA ARG A 107 9.64 -36.24 -4.35
C ARG A 107 8.26 -35.69 -4.68
N ILE A 108 7.19 -36.43 -4.37
CA ILE A 108 5.82 -35.96 -4.53
C ILE A 108 5.55 -34.79 -3.59
N ASP A 109 5.97 -34.89 -2.33
CA ASP A 109 5.74 -33.84 -1.34
C ASP A 109 6.54 -32.58 -1.62
N ASP A 110 7.79 -32.70 -2.08
CA ASP A 110 8.58 -31.58 -2.62
C ASP A 110 7.84 -30.83 -3.73
N LEU A 111 7.24 -31.57 -4.67
CA LEU A 111 6.49 -30.98 -5.77
C LEU A 111 5.21 -30.29 -5.28
N LYS A 112 4.50 -30.87 -4.30
CA LYS A 112 3.35 -30.22 -3.66
C LYS A 112 3.75 -28.93 -2.95
N GLN A 113 4.85 -28.94 -2.20
CA GLN A 113 5.37 -27.75 -1.53
C GLN A 113 5.74 -26.67 -2.55
N ARG A 114 6.40 -27.03 -3.65
CA ARG A 114 6.71 -26.10 -4.76
C ARG A 114 5.44 -25.53 -5.41
N ILE A 115 4.43 -26.34 -5.66
CA ILE A 115 3.12 -25.88 -6.19
C ILE A 115 2.49 -24.88 -5.23
N ALA A 116 2.46 -25.16 -3.93
CA ALA A 116 1.94 -24.26 -2.91
C ALA A 116 2.71 -22.92 -2.89
N ALA A 117 4.04 -22.97 -2.96
CA ALA A 117 4.88 -21.78 -3.01
C ALA A 117 4.64 -20.94 -4.29
N TRP A 118 4.51 -21.59 -5.45
CA TRP A 118 4.17 -20.92 -6.71
C TRP A 118 2.76 -20.31 -6.69
N GLY A 119 1.78 -21.00 -6.08
CA GLY A 119 0.44 -20.45 -5.87
C GLY A 119 0.46 -19.20 -4.99
N LYS A 120 1.20 -19.23 -3.87
CA LYS A 120 1.42 -18.04 -3.02
C LYS A 120 2.08 -16.90 -3.79
N ARG A 121 3.03 -17.21 -4.68
CA ARG A 121 3.71 -16.22 -5.53
C ARG A 121 2.74 -15.55 -6.51
N ILE A 122 1.87 -16.32 -7.17
CA ILE A 122 0.82 -15.77 -8.04
C ILE A 122 -0.07 -14.82 -7.24
N ARG A 123 -0.61 -15.28 -6.10
CA ARG A 123 -1.47 -14.47 -5.24
C ARG A 123 -0.82 -13.13 -4.86
N ARG A 124 0.42 -13.18 -4.35
CA ARG A 124 1.17 -11.97 -3.94
C ARG A 124 1.36 -10.99 -5.09
N TYR A 125 1.69 -11.48 -6.29
CA TYR A 125 1.91 -10.63 -7.45
C TYR A 125 0.62 -10.03 -7.98
N THR A 126 -0.46 -10.80 -8.00
CA THR A 126 -1.80 -10.31 -8.34
C THR A 126 -2.24 -9.23 -7.35
N GLU A 127 -2.16 -9.47 -6.04
CA GLU A 127 -2.49 -8.47 -5.00
C GLU A 127 -1.65 -7.20 -5.12
N ARG A 128 -0.36 -7.32 -5.47
CA ARG A 128 0.50 -6.16 -5.72
C ARG A 128 0.02 -5.36 -6.93
N LEU A 129 -0.34 -6.03 -8.03
CA LEU A 129 -0.83 -5.38 -9.24
C LEU A 129 -2.18 -4.72 -8.99
N THR A 130 -3.09 -5.38 -8.28
CA THR A 130 -4.39 -4.83 -7.89
C THR A 130 -4.20 -3.57 -7.05
N ARG A 131 -3.36 -3.61 -6.00
CA ARG A 131 -3.05 -2.43 -5.17
C ARG A 131 -2.44 -1.30 -5.99
N PHE A 132 -1.51 -1.60 -6.88
CA PHE A 132 -0.92 -0.60 -7.77
C PHE A 132 -1.98 0.08 -8.64
N ASN A 133 -2.86 -0.71 -9.27
CA ASN A 133 -3.93 -0.19 -10.10
C ASN A 133 -4.96 0.62 -9.30
N GLN A 134 -5.32 0.16 -8.10
CA GLN A 134 -6.23 0.86 -7.19
C GLN A 134 -5.63 2.19 -6.73
N ASN A 135 -4.37 2.22 -6.31
CA ASN A 135 -3.70 3.45 -5.90
C ASN A 135 -3.56 4.44 -7.07
N ARG A 136 -3.25 3.94 -8.27
CA ARG A 136 -3.21 4.77 -9.47
C ARG A 136 -4.58 5.37 -9.78
N LEU A 137 -5.64 4.56 -9.67
CA LEU A 137 -7.01 5.01 -9.87
C LEU A 137 -7.43 6.00 -8.78
N PHE A 138 -7.05 5.79 -7.52
CA PHE A 138 -7.29 6.72 -6.42
C PHE A 138 -6.71 8.11 -6.71
N GLN A 139 -5.46 8.17 -7.20
CA GLN A 139 -4.82 9.44 -7.50
C GLN A 139 -5.43 10.16 -8.70
N SER A 140 -5.90 9.43 -9.72
CA SER A 140 -6.45 10.03 -10.94
C SER A 140 -7.96 10.29 -10.92
N ASP A 141 -8.73 9.35 -10.35
CA ASP A 141 -10.20 9.31 -10.38
C ASP A 141 -10.73 8.46 -9.21
N GLN A 142 -10.85 9.11 -8.05
CA GLN A 142 -11.35 8.49 -6.82
C GLN A 142 -12.75 7.91 -7.01
N LYS A 143 -13.62 8.58 -7.78
CA LYS A 143 -15.01 8.15 -8.02
C LYS A 143 -15.05 6.78 -8.70
N ARG A 144 -14.18 6.53 -9.68
CA ARG A 144 -14.09 5.22 -10.34
C ARG A 144 -13.56 4.11 -9.43
N LEU A 145 -12.74 4.44 -8.43
CA LEU A 145 -12.29 3.48 -7.43
C LEU A 145 -13.42 3.13 -6.45
N TYR A 146 -14.14 4.13 -5.95
CA TYR A 146 -15.17 3.93 -4.93
C TYR A 146 -16.46 3.32 -5.48
N LYS A 147 -16.85 3.63 -6.72
CA LYS A 147 -18.07 3.09 -7.37
C LYS A 147 -18.22 1.56 -7.30
N PRO A 148 -17.18 0.72 -7.48
CA PRO A 148 -17.27 -0.73 -7.28
C PRO A 148 -17.12 -1.20 -5.81
N LEU A 149 -16.56 -0.36 -4.92
CA LEU A 149 -16.40 -0.66 -3.48
C LEU A 149 -17.67 -0.37 -2.69
N GLU A 150 -18.37 0.68 -3.11
CA GLU A 150 -19.80 0.88 -2.88
C GLU A 150 -20.50 -0.31 -3.55
N ARG A 151 -20.65 -1.42 -2.83
CA ARG A 151 -21.54 -2.51 -3.22
C ARG A 151 -22.90 -1.90 -3.64
N PRO A 152 -23.73 -2.59 -4.46
CA PRO A 152 -25.12 -2.19 -4.66
C PRO A 152 -25.93 -2.47 -3.38
N ILE A 153 -25.46 -2.02 -2.21
CA ILE A 153 -26.25 -1.90 -1.01
C ILE A 153 -26.96 -0.57 -1.21
N VAL A 154 -28.13 -0.68 -1.86
CA VAL A 154 -29.09 0.42 -2.00
C VAL A 154 -28.43 1.64 -2.65
N SER A 155 -28.22 1.58 -3.96
CA SER A 155 -28.50 2.78 -4.75
C SER A 155 -29.94 3.13 -4.37
N GLY A 156 -30.12 4.12 -3.50
CA GLY A 156 -31.43 4.65 -3.19
C GLY A 156 -32.06 4.98 -4.53
N THR A 157 -33.04 4.18 -4.94
CA THR A 157 -33.92 4.49 -6.06
C THR A 157 -34.81 5.70 -5.76
N GLY A 158 -34.63 6.31 -4.58
CA GLY A 158 -35.17 7.61 -4.26
C GLY A 158 -34.55 8.72 -5.13
N PRO A 159 -35.31 9.77 -5.45
CA PRO A 159 -34.77 10.96 -6.07
C PRO A 159 -33.61 11.51 -5.23
N ALA A 160 -32.59 12.04 -5.90
CA ALA A 160 -31.52 12.76 -5.21
C ALA A 160 -32.15 13.85 -4.31
N PRO A 161 -31.70 14.00 -3.05
CA PRO A 161 -32.22 15.04 -2.19
C PRO A 161 -32.02 16.39 -2.87
N ASN A 162 -33.02 17.26 -2.78
CA ASN A 162 -32.98 18.59 -3.35
C ASN A 162 -31.77 19.35 -2.78
N GLN A 163 -31.06 20.08 -3.64
CA GLN A 163 -29.89 20.86 -3.22
C GLN A 163 -30.26 21.90 -2.17
N ALA A 164 -31.43 22.54 -2.31
CA ALA A 164 -31.92 23.52 -1.34
C ALA A 164 -32.14 22.88 0.05
N ASP A 165 -32.77 21.71 0.10
CA ASP A 165 -33.06 20.99 1.35
C ASP A 165 -31.76 20.52 2.02
N THR A 166 -30.78 20.08 1.23
CA THR A 166 -29.47 19.66 1.72
C THR A 166 -28.70 20.84 2.32
N VAL A 167 -28.70 21.98 1.63
CA VAL A 167 -28.08 23.22 2.12
C VAL A 167 -28.79 23.72 3.38
N ALA A 168 -30.12 23.72 3.41
CA ALA A 168 -30.90 24.13 4.57
C ALA A 168 -30.60 23.25 5.79
N PHE A 169 -30.53 21.93 5.61
CA PHE A 169 -30.19 20.98 6.66
C PHE A 169 -28.80 21.22 7.25
N TRP A 170 -27.77 21.38 6.41
CA TRP A 170 -26.42 21.63 6.92
C TRP A 170 -26.27 23.05 7.49
N ARG A 171 -26.99 24.03 6.93
CA ARG A 171 -26.98 25.41 7.43
C ARG A 171 -27.60 25.50 8.83
N SER A 172 -28.69 24.77 9.10
CA SER A 172 -29.29 24.76 10.45
C SER A 172 -28.40 24.10 11.50
N LEU A 173 -27.55 23.15 11.10
CA LEU A 173 -26.57 22.52 11.99
C LEU A 173 -25.33 23.38 12.26
N TRP A 174 -24.78 24.03 11.22
CA TRP A 174 -23.44 24.63 11.27
C TRP A 174 -23.43 26.16 11.22
N SER A 175 -24.46 26.80 10.68
CA SER A 175 -24.48 28.24 10.43
C SER A 175 -25.43 29.00 11.34
N GLU A 176 -26.44 28.33 11.89
CA GLU A 176 -27.31 28.93 12.89
C GLU A 176 -26.63 28.83 14.25
N PRO A 177 -26.31 29.96 14.91
CA PRO A 177 -25.74 29.93 16.25
C PRO A 177 -26.80 29.39 17.22
N VAL A 178 -26.64 28.13 17.60
CA VAL A 178 -27.45 27.51 18.65
C VAL A 178 -26.81 27.89 19.99
N ASN A 179 -27.57 28.59 20.84
CA ASN A 179 -27.18 28.77 22.22
C ASN A 179 -27.35 27.43 22.93
N HIS A 180 -26.24 26.74 23.18
CA HIS A 180 -26.23 25.55 24.01
C HIS A 180 -26.41 25.97 25.47
N ASN A 181 -27.43 25.45 26.15
CA ASN A 181 -27.48 25.50 27.60
C ASN A 181 -26.37 24.59 28.12
N GLU A 182 -25.26 25.18 28.54
CA GLU A 182 -24.23 24.44 29.26
C GLU A 182 -24.86 23.83 30.51
N GLY A 183 -24.73 22.51 30.67
CA GLY A 183 -25.27 21.83 31.83
C GLY A 183 -24.48 22.20 33.09
N PRO A 184 -25.04 22.01 34.30
CA PRO A 184 -24.36 22.31 35.56
C PRO A 184 -22.99 21.62 35.74
N TRP A 185 -22.71 20.59 34.92
CA TRP A 185 -21.45 19.87 34.93
C TRP A 185 -20.26 20.72 34.45
N THR A 186 -20.45 21.76 33.63
CA THR A 186 -19.33 22.62 33.20
C THR A 186 -18.79 23.44 34.37
N GLU A 187 -19.66 23.93 35.25
CA GLU A 187 -19.29 24.60 36.51
C GLU A 187 -18.60 23.62 37.49
N VAL A 188 -19.07 22.37 37.54
CA VAL A 188 -18.43 21.31 38.34
C VAL A 188 -17.04 20.98 37.82
N VAL A 189 -16.86 20.86 36.49
CA VAL A 189 -15.54 20.62 35.90
C VAL A 189 -14.65 21.85 36.06
N ALA A 190 -15.16 23.07 35.87
CA ALA A 190 -14.40 24.31 36.06
C ALA A 190 -13.91 24.45 37.51
N SER A 191 -14.75 24.13 38.49
CA SER A 191 -14.37 24.14 39.92
C SER A 191 -13.37 23.03 40.28
N GLN A 192 -13.50 21.83 39.70
CA GLN A 192 -12.50 20.76 39.84
C GLN A 192 -11.16 21.14 39.18
N CYS A 193 -11.20 21.86 38.07
CA CYS A 193 -10.03 22.31 37.34
C CYS A 193 -9.43 23.63 37.86
N ALA A 194 -10.11 24.37 38.75
CA ALA A 194 -9.67 25.67 39.26
C ALA A 194 -8.32 25.60 40.00
N GLY A 195 -8.00 24.44 40.60
CA GLY A 195 -6.72 24.20 41.26
C GLY A 195 -5.63 23.62 40.34
N ILE A 196 -5.95 23.32 39.08
CA ILE A 196 -5.00 22.75 38.11
C ILE A 196 -4.22 23.90 37.48
N THR A 197 -2.90 23.87 37.61
CA THR A 197 -2.02 24.83 36.94
C THR A 197 -2.21 24.71 35.42
N PRO A 198 -2.43 25.82 34.70
CA PRO A 198 -2.48 25.80 33.24
C PRO A 198 -1.22 25.15 32.67
N MET A 199 -1.36 24.40 31.59
CA MET A 199 -0.21 23.83 30.89
C MET A 199 0.67 24.97 30.37
N ASP A 200 1.97 24.87 30.63
CA ASP A 200 2.95 25.82 30.09
C ASP A 200 2.87 25.87 28.56
N PRO A 201 3.15 27.02 27.93
CA PRO A 201 3.16 27.14 26.48
C PRO A 201 4.15 26.15 25.88
N VAL A 202 3.66 25.32 24.94
CA VAL A 202 4.50 24.33 24.25
C VAL A 202 5.29 25.04 23.17
N ILE A 203 6.58 25.26 23.42
CA ILE A 203 7.49 25.87 22.45
C ILE A 203 8.15 24.75 21.65
N ILE A 204 7.72 24.56 20.40
CA ILE A 204 8.38 23.66 19.44
C ILE A 204 9.64 24.33 18.90
N THR A 205 10.79 23.71 19.16
CA THR A 205 12.10 24.17 18.68
C THR A 205 12.47 23.49 17.35
N PRO A 206 13.43 24.05 16.58
CA PRO A 206 13.95 23.38 15.37
C PRO A 206 14.56 22.00 15.67
N ASP A 207 15.14 21.82 16.85
CA ASP A 207 15.71 20.54 17.30
C ASP A 207 14.63 19.49 17.53
N ASP A 208 13.46 19.88 18.04
CA ASP A 208 12.31 18.99 18.19
C ASP A 208 11.83 18.49 16.82
N VAL A 209 11.77 19.38 15.83
CA VAL A 209 11.43 19.03 14.44
C VAL A 209 12.49 18.09 13.85
N ALA A 210 13.78 18.38 14.05
CA ALA A 210 14.87 17.56 13.56
C ALA A 210 14.82 16.14 14.15
N GLU A 211 14.59 16.01 15.46
CA GLU A 211 14.50 14.73 16.15
C GLU A 211 13.27 13.92 15.71
N ALA A 212 12.11 14.58 15.55
CA ALA A 212 10.90 13.96 15.04
C ALA A 212 11.09 13.43 13.61
N VAL A 213 11.64 14.26 12.73
CA VAL A 213 11.90 13.91 11.33
C VAL A 213 12.95 12.79 11.24
N ARG A 214 13.99 12.80 12.08
CA ARG A 214 15.03 11.76 12.12
C ARG A 214 14.47 10.38 12.40
N ARG A 215 13.52 10.27 13.36
CA ARG A 215 12.86 9.00 13.74
C ARG A 215 11.92 8.47 12.66
N ALA A 216 11.39 9.31 11.79
CA ALA A 216 10.46 8.88 10.75
C ALA A 216 11.15 8.07 9.64
N PRO A 217 10.55 6.97 9.13
CA PRO A 217 11.14 6.18 8.06
C PRO A 217 11.06 6.90 6.69
N ASN A 218 12.19 6.94 5.98
CA ASN A 218 12.40 7.76 4.77
C ASN A 218 11.30 7.60 3.71
N TRP A 219 10.90 6.37 3.42
CA TRP A 219 9.97 6.03 2.34
C TRP A 219 8.60 5.56 2.85
N LYS A 220 8.17 6.04 4.01
CA LYS A 220 6.77 5.88 4.43
C LYS A 220 5.86 6.64 3.46
N SER A 221 4.63 6.16 3.31
CA SER A 221 3.62 6.83 2.49
C SER A 221 3.52 8.31 2.89
N PRO A 222 3.58 9.24 1.92
CA PRO A 222 3.46 10.66 2.20
C PRO A 222 1.99 11.00 2.53
N GLY A 223 1.77 12.17 3.10
CA GLY A 223 0.43 12.68 3.39
C GLY A 223 -0.25 13.22 2.14
N LEU A 224 -1.21 14.12 2.35
CA LEU A 224 -1.87 14.86 1.27
C LEU A 224 -0.89 15.75 0.50
N ASP A 225 0.18 16.17 1.19
CA ASP A 225 1.33 16.92 0.68
C ASP A 225 2.14 16.18 -0.41
N GLY A 226 2.09 14.85 -0.44
CA GLY A 226 2.94 14.06 -1.32
C GLY A 226 4.44 14.10 -0.95
N LEU A 227 4.80 14.69 0.19
CA LEU A 227 6.18 14.86 0.64
C LEU A 227 6.62 13.68 1.52
N HIS A 228 7.67 12.97 1.08
CA HIS A 228 8.26 11.90 1.88
C HIS A 228 9.20 12.46 2.96
N HIS A 229 9.27 11.78 4.11
CA HIS A 229 10.22 12.11 5.19
C HIS A 229 11.67 12.17 4.73
N TYR A 230 12.04 11.44 3.67
CA TYR A 230 13.36 11.54 3.04
C TYR A 230 13.73 13.00 2.70
N TRP A 231 12.80 13.77 2.13
CA TRP A 231 13.04 15.15 1.73
C TRP A 231 13.09 16.08 2.94
N LEU A 232 12.23 15.88 3.93
CA LEU A 232 12.27 16.63 5.19
C LEU A 232 13.59 16.43 5.95
N LYS A 233 14.19 15.23 5.89
CA LYS A 233 15.53 14.97 6.44
C LYS A 233 16.64 15.67 5.65
N GLY A 234 16.46 15.79 4.34
CA GLY A 234 17.44 16.45 3.47
C GLY A 234 17.39 17.97 3.57
N PHE A 235 16.21 18.54 3.73
CA PHE A 235 15.97 19.98 3.79
C PHE A 235 16.05 20.53 5.21
N MET A 236 17.21 20.40 5.86
CA MET A 236 17.43 20.87 7.25
C MET A 236 17.01 22.35 7.47
N VAL A 237 17.14 23.19 6.43
CA VAL A 237 16.77 24.60 6.50
C VAL A 237 15.26 24.81 6.73
N CYS A 238 14.41 23.84 6.40
CA CYS A 238 12.97 23.95 6.64
C CYS A 238 12.57 23.71 8.10
N HIS A 239 13.43 23.10 8.92
CA HIS A 239 13.10 22.75 10.31
C HIS A 239 12.80 24.00 11.15
N ALA A 240 13.55 25.08 10.96
CA ALA A 240 13.31 26.36 11.63
C ALA A 240 11.98 27.00 11.23
N VAL A 241 11.63 26.93 9.94
CA VAL A 241 10.36 27.49 9.43
C VAL A 241 9.17 26.67 9.90
N LEU A 242 9.28 25.34 9.90
CA LEU A 242 8.25 24.45 10.44
C LEU A 242 8.04 24.70 11.94
N ALA A 243 9.13 24.76 12.73
CA ALA A 243 9.04 25.04 14.16
C ALA A 243 8.32 26.37 14.44
N ARG A 244 8.59 27.41 13.64
CA ARG A 244 7.90 28.71 13.73
C ARG A 244 6.41 28.64 13.38
N GLN A 245 6.04 27.82 12.40
CA GLN A 245 4.66 27.74 11.90
C GLN A 245 3.74 26.84 12.74
N PHE A 246 4.30 26.04 13.65
CA PHE A 246 3.55 25.24 14.62
C PHE A 246 3.36 25.94 15.99
N GLN A 247 3.76 27.22 16.08
CA GLN A 247 3.46 28.12 17.21
C GLN A 247 2.14 28.86 16.94
#